data_AF-A0A7V8XUF9-F1
#
_entry.id   AF-A0A7V8XUF9-F1
#
_cell.length_a   1.000
_cell.length_b   1.000
_cell.length_c   1.000
_cell.angle_alpha   90.00
_cell.angle_beta   90.00
_cell.angle_gamma   90.00
#
_symmetry.space_group_name_H-M   'P 1'
#
loop_
_entity.id
_entity.type
_entity.pdbx_description
1 polymer ?
#
loop_
_entity_poly.entity_id
_entity_poly.type
_entity_poly.pdbx_seq_one_letter_code
_entity_poly.pdbx_strand_id
1 'polypeptide(L)' 'RATELAYERAVEYAERAKQCLMAFPPGPERDALAALPDYVLSRDR' A
#
# COMPACT_ATOMS: atom_id res chain seq x y z
N ARG A 1 6.77 -20.40 2.48
CA ARG A 1 7.71 -20.01 1.40
C ARG A 1 7.03 -19.30 0.23
N ALA A 2 6.19 -19.95 -0.58
CA ALA A 2 5.53 -19.26 -1.71
C ALA A 2 4.55 -18.15 -1.25
N THR A 3 3.80 -18.39 -0.18
CA THR A 3 2.88 -17.42 0.43
C THR A 3 3.61 -16.23 1.08
N GLU A 4 4.71 -16.49 1.77
CA GLU A 4 5.59 -15.44 2.34
C GLU A 4 6.17 -14.55 1.23
N LEU A 5 6.70 -15.15 0.16
CA LEU A 5 7.19 -14.41 -1.02
C LEU A 5 6.09 -13.59 -1.69
N ALA A 6 4.88 -14.12 -1.79
CA ALA A 6 3.73 -13.39 -2.34
C ALA A 6 3.34 -12.20 -1.44
N TYR A 7 3.36 -12.39 -0.12
CA TYR A 7 3.10 -11.32 0.85
C TYR A 7 4.19 -10.24 0.80
N GLU A 8 5.47 -10.61 0.76
CA GLU A 8 6.58 -9.66 0.61
C GLU A 8 6.43 -8.81 -0.66
N ARG A 9 6.03 -9.43 -1.79
CA ARG A 9 5.73 -8.68 -3.02
C ARG A 9 4.52 -7.78 -2.87
N ALA A 10 3.46 -8.21 -2.19
CA ALA A 10 2.31 -7.36 -1.93
C ALA A 10 2.69 -6.12 -1.12
N VAL A 11 3.55 -6.28 -0.10
CA VAL A 11 4.11 -5.18 0.70
C VAL A 11 4.93 -4.22 -0.17
N GLU A 12 5.80 -4.74 -1.04
CA GLU A 12 6.59 -3.91 -1.95
C GLU A 12 5.71 -3.04 -2.87
N TYR A 13 4.67 -3.63 -3.46
CA TYR A 13 3.74 -2.89 -4.31
C TYR A 13 2.94 -1.85 -3.53
N ALA A 14 2.52 -2.16 -2.29
CA ALA A 14 1.84 -1.22 -1.43
C ALA A 14 2.70 0.02 -1.13
N GLU A 15 3.97 -0.18 -0.78
CA GLU A 15 4.91 0.93 -0.52
C GLU A 15 5.17 1.76 -1.78
N ARG A 16 5.34 1.13 -2.94
CA ARG A 16 5.48 1.84 -4.22
C ARG A 16 4.24 2.67 -4.56
N ALA A 17 3.04 2.14 -4.31
CA ALA A 17 1.80 2.88 -4.52
C ALA A 17 1.73 4.13 -3.62
N LYS A 18 2.09 4.02 -2.33
CA LYS A 18 2.17 5.16 -1.41
C LYS A 18 3.19 6.21 -1.87
N GLN A 19 4.34 5.78 -2.39
CA GLN A 19 5.35 6.70 -2.93
C GLN A 19 4.83 7.50 -4.12
N CYS A 20 4.04 6.89 -5.02
CA CYS A 20 3.40 7.61 -6.12
C CYS A 20 2.46 8.72 -5.65
N LEU A 21 1.82 8.57 -4.48
CA LEU A 21 0.94 9.58 -3.92
C LEU A 21 1.69 10.83 -3.44
N MET A 22 3.01 10.75 -3.19
CA MET A 22 3.82 11.90 -2.79
C MET A 22 3.96 12.97 -3.89
N ALA A 23 3.61 12.64 -5.14
CA ALA A 23 3.55 13.61 -6.22
C ALA A 23 2.34 14.58 -6.10
N PHE A 24 1.36 14.23 -5.26
CA PHE A 24 0.16 15.06 -5.02
C PHE A 24 0.32 15.88 -3.72
N PRO A 25 -0.27 17.09 -3.68
CA PRO A 25 -0.34 17.88 -2.46
C PRO A 25 -0.94 17.10 -1.28
N PRO A 26 -0.53 17.39 -0.04
CA PRO A 26 -1.19 16.83 1.13
C PRO A 26 -2.66 17.23 1.18
N GLY A 27 -3.52 16.28 1.53
CA GLY A 27 -4.96 16.48 1.56
C GLY A 27 -5.70 15.19 1.94
N PRO A 28 -6.96 15.30 2.37
CA PRO A 28 -7.74 14.16 2.86
C PRO A 28 -7.91 13.07 1.80
N GLU A 29 -7.97 13.42 0.52
CA GLU A 29 -8.08 12.47 -0.60
C GLU A 29 -6.79 11.66 -0.75
N ARG A 30 -5.62 12.31 -0.64
CA ARG A 30 -4.31 11.64 -0.69
C ARG A 30 -4.17 10.67 0.48
N ASP A 31 -4.55 11.12 1.67
CA ASP A 31 -4.44 10.32 2.89
C ASP A 31 -5.41 9.13 2.85
N ALA A 32 -6.63 9.33 2.34
CA ALA A 32 -7.59 8.24 2.10
C ALA A 32 -7.03 7.20 1.11
N LEU A 33 -6.44 7.65 -0.01
CA LEU A 33 -5.80 6.75 -0.97
C LEU A 33 -4.59 6.02 -0.37
N ALA A 34 -3.81 6.66 0.50
CA ALA A 34 -2.65 6.06 1.15
C ALA A 34 -3.02 4.98 2.18
N ALA A 35 -4.23 5.01 2.73
CA ALA A 35 -4.73 4.00 3.67
C ALA A 35 -5.21 2.71 2.99
N LEU A 36 -5.58 2.76 1.70
CA LEU A 36 -6.13 1.59 0.99
C LEU A 36 -5.15 0.40 0.90
N PRO A 37 -3.85 0.59 0.56
CA PRO A 37 -2.90 -0.52 0.53
C PRO A 37 -2.74 -1.21 1.88
N ASP A 38 -2.73 -0.45 2.99
CA ASP A 38 -2.63 -1.00 4.34
C ASP A 38 -3.87 -1.81 4.71
N TYR A 39 -5.06 -1.33 4.31
CA TYR A 39 -6.30 -2.08 4.47
C TYR A 39 -6.26 -3.41 3.70
N VAL A 40 -5.79 -3.41 2.45
CA VAL A 40 -5.69 -4.64 1.64
C VAL A 40 -4.72 -5.65 2.26
N LEU A 41 -3.55 -5.20 2.74
CA LEU A 41 -2.55 -6.07 3.36
C LEU A 41 -3.03 -6.66 4.70
N SER A 42 -3.79 -5.90 5.48
CA SER A 42 -4.33 -6.37 6.76
C SER A 42 -5.50 -7.36 6.61
N ARG A 43 -6.23 -7.30 5.49
CA ARG A 43 -7.35 -8.21 5.21
C ARG A 43 -6.93 -9.66 4.96
N ASP A 44 -5.79 -9.84 4.28
CA ASP A 44 -5.26 -11.17 3.90
C ASP A 44 -4.33 -11.78 4.98
N ARG A 45 -4.17 -11.10 6.12
CA ARG A 45 -3.27 -11.50 7.21
C ARG A 45 -3.93 -12.40 8.25
#